data_AF-A0A1G1PCM0-F1
#
_entry.id   AF-A0A1G1PCM0-F1
#
_cell.length_a   1.000
_cell.length_b   1.000
_cell.length_c   1.000
_cell.angle_alpha   90.00
_cell.angle_beta   90.00
_cell.angle_gamma   90.00
#
_symmetry.space_group_name_H-M   'P 1'
#
loop_
_entity.id
_entity.type
_entity.pdbx_description
1 polymer ?
#
loop_
_entity_poly.entity_id
_entity_poly.type
_entity_poly.pdbx_seq_one_letter_code
_entity_poly.pdbx_strand_id
1 'polypeptide(L)'
;MEQKELKQLALKILNKEKWWDILSRFIEVLRINIFIVDCKGLTLLPPEEGKYGRRLLTERALGFVPSQDTSEFLKKFESHGQYLEYSNRLQLHQFAIPIHINGGNIIGYLIVGPVILNKRLENAEYAAVAKELNIHFDDLINEINGLRVVSNVMMSSILDLLHEIVKNNIELNGIKRAIYSAETEKEEDLPQEIREAARDLYSTVCLDELLVTLLDIALKMTNTQYGSIMVADKEKGGDLIVKVSRGLHVDNIQNTRVKIGEGIAGWAAQEKSPMIIHGQEGGARIKPLLKRPEVKHSLVMPLLVKNRVFGVLNVHTQENQCNIENNLENLQYLSRLLSSVV
;
A
#
# COMPACT_ATOMS: atom_id res chain seq x y z
N MET A 1 10.09 -26.35 -12.36
CA MET A 1 10.81 -26.14 -11.09
C MET A 1 10.10 -26.93 -10.02
N GLU A 2 10.79 -27.82 -9.31
CA GLU A 2 10.17 -28.67 -8.29
C GLU A 2 9.76 -27.84 -7.06
N GLN A 3 8.73 -28.28 -6.31
CA GLN A 3 8.22 -27.53 -5.14
C GLN A 3 9.30 -27.23 -4.08
N LYS A 4 10.30 -28.10 -3.94
CA LYS A 4 11.42 -27.93 -3.00
C LYS A 4 12.34 -26.78 -3.44
N GLU A 5 12.56 -26.65 -4.75
CA GLU A 5 13.34 -25.56 -5.35
C GLU A 5 12.60 -24.22 -5.24
N LEU A 6 11.29 -24.20 -5.48
CA LEU A 6 10.42 -23.02 -5.26
C LEU A 6 10.48 -22.53 -3.82
N LYS A 7 10.41 -23.45 -2.84
CA LYS A 7 10.50 -23.10 -1.41
C LYS A 7 11.88 -22.54 -1.03
N GLN A 8 12.96 -23.15 -1.52
CA GLN A 8 14.32 -22.63 -1.29
C GLN A 8 14.53 -21.27 -1.96
N LEU A 9 13.99 -21.07 -3.16
CA LEU A 9 14.01 -19.80 -3.87
C LEU A 9 13.22 -18.72 -3.12
N ALA A 10 12.02 -19.05 -2.63
CA ALA A 10 11.19 -18.17 -1.82
C ALA A 10 11.90 -17.75 -0.55
N LEU A 11 12.50 -18.69 0.21
CA LEU A 11 13.28 -18.38 1.42
C LEU A 11 14.52 -17.53 1.13
N LYS A 12 15.17 -17.76 -0.02
CA LYS A 12 16.28 -16.92 -0.45
C LYS A 12 15.80 -15.51 -0.78
N ILE A 13 14.66 -15.33 -1.46
CA ILE A 13 14.13 -14.03 -1.93
C ILE A 13 13.51 -13.23 -0.79
N LEU A 14 12.79 -13.92 0.08
CA LEU A 14 12.23 -13.42 1.31
C LEU A 14 13.30 -13.44 2.41
N ASN A 15 14.36 -12.63 2.26
CA ASN A 15 15.28 -12.40 3.37
C ASN A 15 14.46 -11.94 4.58
N LYS A 16 14.44 -12.79 5.61
CA LYS A 16 13.51 -12.69 6.73
C LYS A 16 13.58 -11.33 7.42
N GLU A 17 14.78 -10.81 7.66
CA GLU A 17 14.99 -9.55 8.37
C GLU A 17 14.55 -8.35 7.54
N LYS A 18 14.96 -8.30 6.26
CA LYS A 18 14.61 -7.17 5.38
C LYS A 18 13.10 -7.07 5.12
N TRP A 19 12.43 -8.20 4.90
CA TRP A 19 10.98 -8.21 4.71
C TRP A 19 10.23 -7.93 6.00
N TRP A 20 10.73 -8.39 7.14
CA TRP A 20 10.14 -8.08 8.44
C TRP A 20 10.12 -6.57 8.72
N ASP A 21 11.21 -5.86 8.44
CA ASP A 21 11.28 -4.40 8.63
C ASP A 21 10.29 -3.64 7.74
N ILE A 22 10.04 -4.12 6.53
CA ILE A 22 9.08 -3.51 5.61
C ILE A 22 7.64 -3.79 6.09
N LEU A 23 7.34 -5.06 6.39
CA LEU A 23 6.00 -5.48 6.79
C LEU A 23 5.60 -4.88 8.13
N SER A 24 6.49 -4.83 9.12
CA SER A 24 6.21 -4.21 10.43
C SER A 24 5.82 -2.74 10.31
N ARG A 25 6.46 -1.98 9.40
CA ARG A 25 6.05 -0.59 9.10
C ARG A 25 4.65 -0.53 8.50
N PHE A 26 4.30 -1.44 7.59
CA PHE A 26 2.94 -1.50 7.04
C PHE A 26 1.92 -1.87 8.11
N ILE A 27 2.25 -2.82 8.98
CA ILE A 27 1.40 -3.25 10.09
C ILE A 27 1.11 -2.07 11.02
N GLU A 28 2.13 -1.27 11.35
CA GLU A 28 1.95 -0.08 12.18
C GLU A 28 1.13 1.02 11.51
N VAL A 29 1.38 1.29 10.23
CA VAL A 29 0.65 2.34 9.49
C VAL A 29 -0.80 1.92 9.24
N LEU A 30 -1.02 0.67 8.85
CA LEU A 30 -2.35 0.14 8.54
C LEU A 30 -3.12 -0.25 9.78
N ARG A 31 -2.45 -0.57 10.88
CA ARG A 31 -3.08 -1.21 12.04
C ARG A 31 -3.83 -2.49 11.66
N ILE A 32 -3.26 -3.24 10.73
CA ILE A 32 -3.75 -4.51 10.19
C ILE A 32 -2.55 -5.46 10.20
N ASN A 33 -2.74 -6.67 10.72
CA ASN A 33 -1.65 -7.65 10.73
C ASN A 33 -1.39 -8.17 9.31
N ILE A 34 -0.12 -8.41 8.99
CA ILE A 34 0.33 -8.85 7.68
C ILE A 34 1.38 -9.94 7.87
N PHE A 35 1.27 -11.03 7.12
CA PHE A 35 2.19 -12.16 7.22
C PHE A 35 2.34 -12.88 5.88
N ILE A 36 3.32 -13.77 5.75
CA ILE A 36 3.57 -14.47 4.48
C ILE A 36 3.42 -15.97 4.67
N VAL A 37 2.72 -16.61 3.74
CA VAL A 37 2.62 -18.07 3.62
C VAL A 37 3.15 -18.55 2.27
N ASP A 38 3.59 -19.80 2.19
CA ASP A 38 3.91 -20.46 0.93
C ASP A 38 2.63 -20.89 0.18
N CYS A 39 2.80 -21.49 -1.01
CA CYS A 39 1.68 -21.94 -1.83
C CYS A 39 0.84 -23.07 -1.20
N LYS A 40 1.31 -23.69 -0.10
CA LYS A 40 0.56 -24.68 0.68
C LYS A 40 -0.12 -24.06 1.91
N GLY A 41 0.07 -22.76 2.15
CA GLY A 41 -0.42 -22.07 3.33
C GLY A 41 0.47 -22.22 4.56
N LEU A 42 1.70 -22.73 4.41
CA LEU A 42 2.65 -22.79 5.53
C LEU A 42 3.30 -21.42 5.75
N THR A 43 3.34 -20.98 7.00
CA THR A 43 3.91 -19.69 7.39
C THR A 43 5.40 -19.59 7.05
N LEU A 44 5.75 -18.61 6.20
CA LEU A 44 7.13 -18.20 5.89
C LEU A 44 7.56 -17.02 6.78
N LEU A 45 6.69 -16.02 6.94
CA LEU A 45 6.83 -14.94 7.91
C LEU A 45 5.59 -14.95 8.81
N PRO A 46 5.73 -15.04 10.14
CA PRO A 46 4.59 -15.10 11.03
C PRO A 46 3.89 -13.73 11.18
N PRO A 47 2.63 -13.71 11.62
CA PRO A 47 1.99 -12.46 12.00
C PRO A 47 2.66 -11.84 13.23
N GLU A 48 2.65 -10.51 13.31
CA GLU A 48 3.37 -9.74 14.33
C GLU A 48 2.77 -9.94 15.73
N GLU A 49 3.63 -10.04 16.76
CA GLU A 49 3.22 -10.30 18.14
C GLU A 49 2.50 -9.11 18.77
N GLY A 50 1.46 -9.38 19.58
CA GLY A 50 0.75 -8.39 20.38
C GLY A 50 -0.04 -7.32 19.61
N LYS A 51 -0.17 -7.44 18.28
CA LYS A 51 -0.79 -6.42 17.43
C LYS A 51 -1.95 -6.95 16.59
N TYR A 52 -2.98 -6.11 16.49
CA TYR A 52 -4.04 -6.13 15.47
C TYR A 52 -4.62 -7.53 15.16
N GLY A 53 -5.08 -8.25 16.19
CA GLY A 53 -5.75 -9.55 16.02
C GLY A 53 -4.84 -10.76 15.95
N ARG A 54 -3.60 -10.67 16.42
CA ARG A 54 -2.65 -11.79 16.42
C ARG A 54 -3.17 -13.06 17.10
N ARG A 55 -3.92 -12.94 18.21
CA ARG A 55 -4.48 -14.13 18.89
C ARG A 55 -5.52 -14.81 18.02
N LEU A 56 -6.36 -14.03 17.32
CA LEU A 56 -7.28 -14.55 16.30
C LEU A 56 -6.51 -15.39 15.27
N LEU A 57 -5.37 -14.87 14.78
CA LEU A 57 -4.49 -15.50 13.78
C LEU A 57 -3.76 -16.77 14.24
N THR A 58 -3.77 -17.14 15.52
CA THR A 58 -2.89 -18.22 16.00
C THR A 58 -3.49 -19.14 17.03
N GLU A 59 -4.55 -18.73 17.70
CA GLU A 59 -5.30 -19.63 18.56
C GLU A 59 -6.28 -20.44 17.70
N ARG A 60 -6.14 -21.77 17.74
CA ARG A 60 -7.02 -22.68 16.99
C ARG A 60 -8.49 -22.47 17.32
N ALA A 61 -8.81 -22.12 18.57
CA ALA A 61 -10.17 -21.82 19.00
C ALA A 61 -10.79 -20.66 18.19
N LEU A 62 -9.98 -19.65 17.82
CA LEU A 62 -10.42 -18.44 17.14
C LEU A 62 -10.37 -18.53 15.60
N GLY A 63 -9.89 -19.66 15.06
CA GLY A 63 -10.21 -20.09 13.71
C GLY A 63 -9.31 -19.57 12.57
N PHE A 64 -8.26 -18.80 12.85
CA PHE A 64 -7.38 -18.27 11.79
C PHE A 64 -5.95 -18.80 11.82
N VAL A 65 -5.75 -20.08 12.14
CA VAL A 65 -4.39 -20.63 12.22
C VAL A 65 -3.92 -21.04 10.82
N PRO A 66 -2.93 -20.36 10.20
CA PRO A 66 -2.09 -21.01 9.19
C PRO A 66 -1.30 -22.10 9.93
N SER A 67 -1.82 -23.33 9.92
CA SER A 67 -1.27 -24.41 10.74
C SER A 67 0.07 -24.92 10.18
N GLN A 68 0.93 -25.47 11.03
CA GLN A 68 2.19 -26.09 10.62
C GLN A 68 2.00 -27.35 9.75
N ASP A 69 0.77 -27.83 9.53
CA ASP A 69 0.52 -29.18 8.98
C ASP A 69 -0.58 -29.31 7.91
N THR A 70 -1.24 -28.24 7.46
CA THR A 70 -2.38 -28.42 6.53
C THR A 70 -2.31 -27.55 5.30
N SER A 71 -2.22 -28.22 4.14
CA SER A 71 -2.46 -27.72 2.77
C SER A 71 -3.84 -27.06 2.53
N GLU A 72 -4.59 -26.78 3.59
CA GLU A 72 -6.00 -26.37 3.56
C GLU A 72 -6.22 -24.89 3.85
N PHE A 73 -5.24 -24.17 4.41
CA PHE A 73 -5.42 -22.76 4.78
C PHE A 73 -5.89 -21.92 3.57
N LEU A 74 -5.16 -21.99 2.45
CA LEU A 74 -5.51 -21.27 1.23
C LEU A 74 -6.73 -21.86 0.50
N LYS A 75 -7.12 -23.11 0.77
CA LYS A 75 -8.32 -23.72 0.14
C LYS A 75 -9.62 -23.09 0.62
N LYS A 76 -9.60 -22.40 1.77
CA LYS A 76 -10.75 -21.68 2.31
C LYS A 76 -10.96 -20.32 1.65
N PHE A 77 -9.96 -19.83 0.92
CA PHE A 77 -10.04 -18.54 0.25
C PHE A 77 -10.72 -18.70 -1.10
N GLU A 78 -11.56 -17.73 -1.43
CA GLU A 78 -12.29 -17.62 -2.70
C GLU A 78 -11.73 -16.47 -3.53
N SER A 79 -12.04 -16.44 -4.83
CA SER A 79 -11.55 -15.39 -5.73
C SER A 79 -12.18 -14.03 -5.38
N HIS A 80 -11.32 -13.01 -5.25
CA HIS A 80 -11.69 -11.62 -5.04
C HIS A 80 -10.92 -10.73 -6.03
N GLY A 81 -11.45 -10.61 -7.25
CA GLY A 81 -10.75 -9.93 -8.34
C GLY A 81 -9.42 -10.64 -8.65
N GLN A 82 -8.30 -9.93 -8.51
CA GLN A 82 -6.94 -10.49 -8.68
C GLN A 82 -6.34 -11.08 -7.39
N TYR A 83 -7.08 -11.01 -6.28
CA TYR A 83 -6.68 -11.51 -4.97
C TYR A 83 -7.55 -12.70 -4.54
N LEU A 84 -7.24 -13.28 -3.39
CA LEU A 84 -8.14 -14.21 -2.72
C LEU A 84 -8.68 -13.60 -1.43
N GLU A 85 -9.87 -13.99 -1.02
CA GLU A 85 -10.53 -13.55 0.21
C GLU A 85 -11.05 -14.75 1.00
N TYR A 86 -10.86 -14.70 2.31
CA TYR A 86 -11.54 -15.58 3.26
C TYR A 86 -12.30 -14.72 4.26
N SER A 87 -13.56 -15.09 4.51
CA SER A 87 -14.35 -14.52 5.58
C SER A 87 -14.94 -15.63 6.44
N ASN A 88 -15.17 -15.33 7.73
CA ASN A 88 -15.74 -16.30 8.65
C ASN A 88 -17.05 -15.77 9.28
N ARG A 89 -17.63 -16.59 10.17
CA ARG A 89 -18.90 -16.27 10.87
C ARG A 89 -18.83 -15.05 11.79
N LEU A 90 -17.62 -14.56 12.11
CA LEU A 90 -17.40 -13.32 12.88
C LEU A 90 -17.33 -12.07 11.97
N GLN A 91 -17.58 -12.20 10.66
CA GLN A 91 -17.38 -11.13 9.66
C GLN A 91 -15.96 -10.56 9.66
N LEU A 92 -15.00 -11.44 9.94
CA LEU A 92 -13.58 -11.11 9.89
C LEU A 92 -13.03 -11.59 8.56
N HIS A 93 -12.42 -10.66 7.84
CA HIS A 93 -11.92 -10.88 6.49
C HIS A 93 -10.40 -10.95 6.48
N GLN A 94 -9.88 -11.83 5.63
CA GLN A 94 -8.47 -11.93 5.29
C GLN A 94 -8.33 -11.96 3.78
N PHE A 95 -7.28 -11.32 3.29
CA PHE A 95 -6.99 -11.26 1.87
C PHE A 95 -5.63 -11.86 1.60
N ALA A 96 -5.48 -12.59 0.50
CA ALA A 96 -4.23 -13.16 0.06
C ALA A 96 -3.81 -12.50 -1.26
N ILE A 97 -2.70 -11.75 -1.21
CA ILE A 97 -2.06 -11.15 -2.38
C ILE A 97 -1.02 -12.13 -2.93
N PRO A 98 -1.13 -12.58 -4.19
CA PRO A 98 -0.17 -13.50 -4.78
C PRO A 98 1.19 -12.84 -4.97
N ILE A 99 2.25 -13.55 -4.56
CA ILE A 99 3.64 -13.12 -4.69
C ILE A 99 4.26 -13.82 -5.90
N HIS A 100 4.53 -13.07 -6.96
CA HIS A 100 5.09 -13.59 -8.21
C HIS A 100 6.61 -13.44 -8.28
N ILE A 101 7.26 -14.37 -8.97
CA ILE A 101 8.66 -14.26 -9.41
C ILE A 101 8.73 -14.43 -10.93
N ASN A 102 9.61 -13.62 -11.57
CA ASN A 102 9.92 -13.67 -12.99
C ASN A 102 8.68 -13.63 -13.91
N GLY A 103 7.68 -12.83 -13.52
CA GLY A 103 6.51 -12.55 -14.36
C GLY A 103 5.48 -13.67 -14.52
N GLY A 104 5.51 -14.74 -13.69
CA GLY A 104 4.44 -15.74 -13.81
C GLY A 104 4.24 -16.74 -12.66
N ASN A 105 5.29 -17.17 -11.96
CA ASN A 105 5.12 -18.20 -10.94
C ASN A 105 4.81 -17.59 -9.57
N ILE A 106 3.70 -18.01 -8.95
CA ILE A 106 3.40 -17.70 -7.55
C ILE A 106 4.30 -18.52 -6.64
N ILE A 107 4.98 -17.87 -5.71
CA ILE A 107 5.86 -18.51 -4.73
C ILE A 107 5.32 -18.48 -3.29
N GLY A 108 4.30 -17.67 -3.06
CA GLY A 108 3.63 -17.52 -1.78
C GLY A 108 2.55 -16.46 -1.85
N TYR A 109 1.96 -16.16 -0.70
CA TYR A 109 0.93 -15.16 -0.55
C TYR A 109 1.25 -14.25 0.62
N LEU A 110 1.08 -12.94 0.40
CA LEU A 110 1.03 -11.96 1.47
C LEU A 110 -0.41 -11.95 2.01
N ILE A 111 -0.59 -12.36 3.25
CA ILE A 111 -1.89 -12.35 3.92
C ILE A 111 -2.07 -11.03 4.64
N VAL A 112 -3.19 -10.37 4.40
CA VAL A 112 -3.57 -9.07 4.99
C VAL A 112 -4.86 -9.25 5.76
N GLY A 113 -4.81 -9.08 7.08
CA GLY A 113 -5.95 -9.28 7.97
C GLY A 113 -5.58 -9.87 9.34
N PRO A 114 -6.54 -10.00 10.26
CA PRO A 114 -7.97 -9.87 10.03
C PRO A 114 -8.45 -8.41 10.03
N VAL A 115 -9.50 -8.12 9.27
CA VAL A 115 -10.20 -6.83 9.26
C VAL A 115 -11.71 -7.02 9.32
N ILE A 116 -12.44 -5.96 9.66
CA ILE A 116 -13.90 -5.91 9.57
C ILE A 116 -14.29 -5.00 8.41
N LEU A 117 -15.14 -5.49 7.51
CA LEU A 117 -15.61 -4.70 6.38
C LEU A 117 -16.88 -3.93 6.73
N ASN A 118 -16.82 -2.61 6.58
CA ASN A 118 -17.90 -1.62 6.74
C ASN A 118 -18.45 -1.46 8.17
N LYS A 119 -18.98 -2.53 8.79
CA LYS A 119 -19.60 -2.45 10.12
C LYS A 119 -19.32 -3.71 10.95
N ARG A 120 -19.28 -3.53 12.27
CA ARG A 120 -19.18 -4.64 13.23
C ARG A 120 -20.54 -5.33 13.36
N LEU A 121 -20.52 -6.63 13.67
CA LEU A 121 -21.69 -7.32 14.20
C LEU A 121 -22.11 -6.72 15.55
N GLU A 122 -23.34 -6.99 15.95
CA GLU A 122 -23.83 -6.67 17.29
C GLU A 122 -23.21 -7.60 18.34
N ASN A 123 -23.10 -7.12 19.58
CA ASN A 123 -22.53 -7.91 20.68
C ASN A 123 -23.29 -9.23 20.91
N ALA A 124 -24.60 -9.26 20.67
CA ALA A 124 -25.40 -10.48 20.78
C ALA A 124 -24.99 -11.54 19.74
N GLU A 125 -24.66 -11.11 18.52
CA GLU A 125 -24.20 -12.00 17.46
C GLU A 125 -22.80 -12.55 17.78
N TYR A 126 -21.87 -11.70 18.24
CA TYR A 126 -20.57 -12.16 18.71
C TYR A 126 -20.68 -13.11 19.90
N ALA A 127 -21.60 -12.88 20.84
CA ALA A 127 -21.83 -13.76 21.98
C ALA A 127 -22.35 -15.14 21.55
N ALA A 128 -23.23 -15.19 20.54
CA ALA A 128 -23.71 -16.44 19.97
C ALA A 128 -22.55 -17.25 19.38
N VAL A 129 -21.68 -16.61 18.58
CA VAL A 129 -20.51 -17.29 17.98
C VAL A 129 -19.49 -17.71 19.06
N ALA A 130 -19.25 -16.87 20.08
CA ALA A 130 -18.35 -17.21 21.19
C ALA A 130 -18.81 -18.48 21.93
N LYS A 131 -20.12 -18.59 22.20
CA LYS A 131 -20.70 -19.76 22.84
C LYS A 131 -20.54 -21.03 22.00
N GLU A 132 -20.78 -20.94 20.69
CA GLU A 132 -20.62 -22.08 19.78
C GLU A 132 -19.17 -22.57 19.70
N LEU A 133 -18.20 -21.66 19.74
CA LEU A 133 -16.77 -21.98 19.68
C LEU A 133 -16.17 -22.33 21.05
N ASN A 134 -16.97 -22.30 22.13
CA ASN A 134 -16.53 -22.50 23.51
C ASN A 134 -15.42 -21.51 23.94
N ILE A 135 -15.61 -20.23 23.64
CA ILE A 135 -14.69 -19.12 23.93
C ILE A 135 -15.35 -18.14 24.88
N HIS A 136 -14.58 -17.60 25.82
CA HIS A 136 -15.08 -16.54 26.69
C HIS A 136 -15.37 -15.28 25.88
N PHE A 137 -16.58 -14.73 26.02
CA PHE A 137 -17.03 -13.59 25.21
C PHE A 137 -16.12 -12.36 25.38
N ASP A 138 -15.71 -12.05 26.62
CA ASP A 138 -14.86 -10.89 26.87
C ASP A 138 -13.49 -11.01 26.19
N ASP A 139 -12.92 -12.21 26.13
CA ASP A 139 -11.65 -12.45 25.45
C ASP A 139 -11.79 -12.22 23.94
N LEU A 140 -12.89 -12.71 23.35
CA LEU A 140 -13.18 -12.52 21.93
C LEU A 140 -13.40 -11.04 21.59
N ILE A 141 -14.21 -10.34 22.38
CA ILE A 141 -14.54 -8.93 22.13
C ILE A 141 -13.31 -8.04 22.31
N ASN A 142 -12.45 -8.30 23.29
CA ASN A 142 -11.20 -7.57 23.45
C ASN A 142 -10.33 -7.64 22.19
N GLU A 143 -10.22 -8.82 21.57
CA GLU A 143 -9.49 -8.97 20.30
C GLU A 143 -10.19 -8.26 19.14
N ILE A 144 -11.50 -8.44 19.01
CA ILE A 144 -12.29 -7.84 17.92
C ILE A 144 -12.25 -6.31 17.98
N ASN A 145 -12.35 -5.72 19.17
CA ASN A 145 -12.29 -4.27 19.36
C ASN A 145 -10.96 -3.67 18.89
N GLY A 146 -9.87 -4.43 18.97
CA GLY A 146 -8.56 -4.05 18.45
C GLY A 146 -8.45 -4.05 16.92
N LEU A 147 -9.43 -4.62 16.20
CA LEU A 147 -9.39 -4.72 14.74
C LEU A 147 -9.86 -3.43 14.06
N ARG A 148 -9.24 -3.15 12.91
CA ARG A 148 -9.63 -2.04 12.05
C ARG A 148 -10.93 -2.36 11.31
N VAL A 149 -11.84 -1.40 11.31
CA VAL A 149 -13.02 -1.38 10.43
C VAL A 149 -12.64 -0.57 9.19
N VAL A 150 -12.80 -1.15 8.00
CA VAL A 150 -12.44 -0.52 6.73
C VAL A 150 -13.56 -0.70 5.71
N SER A 151 -13.75 0.26 4.82
CA SER A 151 -14.67 0.08 3.69
C SER A 151 -14.07 -0.87 2.66
N ASN A 152 -14.93 -1.48 1.82
CA ASN A 152 -14.47 -2.29 0.69
C ASN A 152 -13.51 -1.52 -0.24
N VAL A 153 -13.84 -0.26 -0.53
CA VAL A 153 -13.01 0.61 -1.39
C VAL A 153 -11.63 0.81 -0.78
N MET A 154 -11.55 1.15 0.51
CA MET A 154 -10.26 1.32 1.20
C MET A 154 -9.48 0.01 1.23
N MET A 155 -10.15 -1.12 1.48
CA MET A 155 -9.48 -2.41 1.50
C MET A 155 -8.88 -2.77 0.14
N SER A 156 -9.64 -2.64 -0.97
CA SER A 156 -9.09 -2.84 -2.31
C SER A 156 -7.90 -1.91 -2.56
N SER A 157 -7.97 -0.63 -2.18
CA SER A 157 -6.86 0.31 -2.31
C SER A 157 -5.61 -0.13 -1.53
N ILE A 158 -5.78 -0.66 -0.32
CA ILE A 158 -4.67 -1.22 0.47
C ILE A 158 -4.06 -2.41 -0.26
N LEU A 159 -4.88 -3.32 -0.80
CA LEU A 159 -4.40 -4.51 -1.51
C LEU A 159 -3.66 -4.14 -2.79
N ASP A 160 -4.20 -3.23 -3.59
CA ASP A 160 -3.60 -2.71 -4.82
C ASP A 160 -2.22 -2.09 -4.53
N LEU A 161 -2.15 -1.26 -3.47
CA LEU A 161 -0.90 -0.62 -3.09
C LEU A 161 0.13 -1.62 -2.54
N LEU A 162 -0.28 -2.55 -1.67
CA LEU A 162 0.61 -3.58 -1.14
C LEU A 162 1.10 -4.52 -2.24
N HIS A 163 0.24 -4.87 -3.20
CA HIS A 163 0.61 -5.68 -4.34
C HIS A 163 1.71 -5.02 -5.17
N GLU A 164 1.54 -3.74 -5.51
CA GLU A 164 2.53 -3.00 -6.29
C GLU A 164 3.86 -2.86 -5.54
N ILE A 165 3.80 -2.56 -4.24
CA ILE A 165 4.99 -2.47 -3.39
C ILE A 165 5.73 -3.80 -3.33
N VAL A 166 5.01 -4.92 -3.12
CA VAL A 166 5.60 -6.26 -3.03
C VAL A 166 6.23 -6.65 -4.36
N LYS A 167 5.51 -6.44 -5.47
CA LYS A 167 5.99 -6.67 -6.84
C LYS A 167 7.30 -5.92 -7.09
N ASN A 168 7.31 -4.60 -6.87
CA ASN A 168 8.48 -3.75 -7.07
C ASN A 168 9.66 -4.17 -6.20
N ASN A 169 9.41 -4.54 -4.93
CA ASN A 169 10.47 -5.03 -4.06
C ASN A 169 11.08 -6.35 -4.56
N ILE A 170 10.29 -7.25 -5.12
CA ILE A 170 10.78 -8.53 -5.64
C ILE A 170 11.59 -8.32 -6.91
N GLU A 171 11.08 -7.51 -7.84
CA GLU A 171 11.76 -7.17 -9.09
C GLU A 171 13.11 -6.50 -8.80
N LEU A 172 13.14 -5.48 -7.93
CA LEU A 172 14.38 -4.81 -7.52
C LEU A 172 15.37 -5.77 -6.85
N ASN A 173 14.91 -6.66 -5.98
CA ASN A 173 15.78 -7.65 -5.35
C ASN A 173 16.28 -8.73 -6.36
N GLY A 174 15.48 -9.06 -7.37
CA GLY A 174 15.85 -9.98 -8.45
C GLY A 174 16.97 -9.40 -9.31
N ILE A 175 16.80 -8.16 -9.76
CA ILE A 175 17.83 -7.41 -10.51
C ILE A 175 19.09 -7.25 -9.66
N LYS A 176 18.94 -6.86 -8.38
CA LYS A 176 20.06 -6.73 -7.45
C LYS A 176 20.87 -8.02 -7.44
N ARG A 177 20.23 -9.19 -7.32
CA ARG A 177 20.91 -10.49 -7.35
C ARG A 177 21.57 -10.79 -8.68
N ALA A 178 20.88 -10.58 -9.80
CA ALA A 178 21.46 -10.83 -11.13
C ALA A 178 22.76 -10.03 -11.33
N ILE A 179 22.77 -8.78 -10.86
CA ILE A 179 23.94 -7.89 -10.86
C ILE A 179 25.08 -8.46 -9.97
N TYR A 180 24.77 -8.96 -8.77
CA TYR A 180 25.79 -9.51 -7.84
C TYR A 180 26.21 -10.95 -8.17
N SER A 181 25.37 -11.79 -8.76
CA SER A 181 25.74 -13.16 -9.16
C SER A 181 26.66 -13.20 -10.37
N ALA A 182 26.62 -12.15 -11.21
CA ALA A 182 27.60 -11.92 -12.27
C ALA A 182 29.03 -11.67 -11.73
N GLU A 183 29.20 -11.47 -10.42
CA GLU A 183 30.53 -11.35 -9.78
C GLU A 183 31.20 -12.73 -9.56
N THR A 184 30.44 -13.83 -9.60
CA THR A 184 30.93 -15.18 -9.20
C THR A 184 31.13 -16.17 -10.34
N GLU A 185 30.57 -15.94 -11.52
CA GLU A 185 30.78 -16.79 -12.70
C GLU A 185 31.43 -15.96 -13.81
N LYS A 186 32.57 -16.44 -14.32
CA LYS A 186 33.48 -15.73 -15.22
C LYS A 186 32.84 -15.21 -16.52
N GLU A 187 33.28 -14.02 -16.93
CA GLU A 187 33.22 -13.37 -18.26
C GLU A 187 31.88 -12.79 -18.75
N GLU A 188 31.51 -11.65 -18.18
CA GLU A 188 31.51 -10.34 -18.88
C GLU A 188 31.44 -9.24 -17.82
N ASP A 189 32.55 -8.51 -17.67
CA ASP A 189 32.81 -7.54 -16.60
C ASP A 189 31.95 -6.28 -16.83
N LEU A 190 30.64 -6.37 -16.57
CA LEU A 190 29.76 -5.21 -16.68
C LEU A 190 30.27 -4.16 -15.69
N PRO A 191 30.82 -3.02 -16.12
CA PRO A 191 31.49 -2.09 -15.22
C PRO A 191 30.60 -1.65 -14.06
N GLN A 192 31.21 -1.34 -12.92
CA GLN A 192 30.46 -0.91 -11.72
C GLN A 192 29.52 0.25 -12.05
N GLU A 193 29.92 1.16 -12.93
CA GLU A 193 29.08 2.28 -13.36
C GLU A 193 27.81 1.83 -14.07
N ILE A 194 27.87 0.78 -14.91
CA ILE A 194 26.70 0.25 -15.62
C ILE A 194 25.79 -0.51 -14.65
N ARG A 195 26.35 -1.23 -13.68
CA ARG A 195 25.57 -1.91 -12.62
C ARG A 195 24.82 -0.92 -11.74
N GLU A 196 25.47 0.19 -11.38
CA GLU A 196 24.86 1.29 -10.64
C GLU A 196 23.79 1.99 -11.47
N ALA A 197 24.08 2.33 -12.72
CA ALA A 197 23.12 2.93 -13.64
C ALA A 197 21.88 2.04 -13.85
N ALA A 198 22.07 0.73 -14.06
CA ALA A 198 20.95 -0.21 -14.19
C ALA A 198 20.09 -0.25 -12.93
N ARG A 199 20.71 -0.32 -11.74
CA ARG A 199 19.98 -0.32 -10.46
C ARG A 199 19.16 0.96 -10.28
N ASP A 200 19.76 2.11 -10.58
CA ASP A 200 19.12 3.42 -10.42
C ASP A 200 17.96 3.58 -11.41
N LEU A 201 18.14 3.14 -12.65
CA LEU A 201 17.10 3.10 -13.68
C LEU A 201 15.90 2.26 -13.22
N TYR A 202 16.14 1.03 -12.77
CA TYR A 202 15.05 0.18 -12.28
C TYR A 202 14.36 0.73 -11.04
N SER A 203 15.11 1.32 -10.10
CA SER A 203 14.51 1.97 -8.93
C SER A 203 13.59 3.13 -9.31
N THR A 204 13.94 3.84 -10.39
CA THR A 204 13.14 4.94 -10.94
C THR A 204 11.86 4.41 -11.59
N VAL A 205 11.95 3.36 -12.40
CA VAL A 205 10.77 2.72 -13.03
C VAL A 205 9.80 2.20 -11.97
N CYS A 206 10.30 1.47 -10.96
CA CYS A 206 9.46 0.98 -9.87
C CYS A 206 8.79 2.12 -9.07
N LEU A 207 9.49 3.24 -8.87
CA LEU A 207 8.90 4.40 -8.22
C LEU A 207 7.78 5.00 -9.08
N ASP A 208 8.00 5.17 -10.39
CA ASP A 208 7.00 5.73 -11.30
C ASP A 208 5.73 4.87 -11.37
N GLU A 209 5.86 3.53 -11.45
CA GLU A 209 4.72 2.60 -11.37
C GLU A 209 3.95 2.72 -10.05
N LEU A 210 4.67 2.85 -8.94
CA LEU A 210 4.07 3.00 -7.63
C LEU A 210 3.31 4.33 -7.46
N LEU A 211 3.84 5.42 -8.03
CA LEU A 211 3.15 6.72 -8.07
C LEU A 211 1.91 6.68 -8.97
N VAL A 212 1.96 5.94 -10.07
CA VAL A 212 0.81 5.66 -10.94
C VAL A 212 -0.31 4.99 -10.13
N THR A 213 0.00 3.89 -9.45
CA THR A 213 -0.98 3.16 -8.64
C THR A 213 -1.55 4.04 -7.52
N LEU A 214 -0.72 4.85 -6.84
CA LEU A 214 -1.20 5.79 -5.83
C LEU A 214 -2.22 6.79 -6.40
N LEU A 215 -1.90 7.39 -7.55
CA LEU A 215 -2.78 8.39 -8.14
C LEU A 215 -4.12 7.77 -8.55
N ASP A 216 -4.11 6.59 -9.17
CA ASP A 216 -5.32 5.90 -9.59
C ASP A 216 -6.21 5.50 -8.39
N ILE A 217 -5.59 5.02 -7.32
CA ILE A 217 -6.26 4.78 -6.03
C ILE A 217 -6.87 6.08 -5.49
N ALA A 218 -6.12 7.18 -5.49
CA ALA A 218 -6.59 8.45 -4.96
C ALA A 218 -7.80 8.98 -5.72
N LEU A 219 -7.80 8.90 -7.05
CA LEU A 219 -8.91 9.31 -7.90
C LEU A 219 -10.16 8.45 -7.62
N LYS A 220 -9.99 7.13 -7.55
CA LYS A 220 -11.09 6.19 -7.25
C LYS A 220 -11.71 6.44 -5.88
N MET A 221 -10.89 6.57 -4.84
CA MET A 221 -11.37 6.79 -3.47
C MET A 221 -12.11 8.12 -3.31
N THR A 222 -11.60 9.16 -3.95
CA THR A 222 -12.18 10.51 -3.85
C THR A 222 -13.30 10.76 -4.85
N ASN A 223 -13.56 9.84 -5.77
CA ASN A 223 -14.48 10.03 -6.91
C ASN A 223 -14.16 11.32 -7.68
N THR A 224 -12.91 11.45 -8.13
CA THR A 224 -12.42 12.60 -8.89
C THR A 224 -11.86 12.17 -10.25
N GLN A 225 -11.91 13.05 -11.25
CA GLN A 225 -11.53 12.73 -12.63
C GLN A 225 -10.10 13.19 -12.98
N TYR A 226 -9.57 14.15 -12.22
CA TYR A 226 -8.32 14.82 -12.55
C TYR A 226 -7.34 14.77 -11.40
N GLY A 227 -6.07 14.50 -11.70
CA GLY A 227 -5.05 14.52 -10.66
C GLY A 227 -3.63 14.44 -11.18
N SER A 228 -2.69 14.69 -10.28
CA SER A 228 -1.27 14.64 -10.55
C SER A 228 -0.48 14.34 -9.28
N ILE A 229 0.67 13.71 -9.42
CA ILE A 229 1.69 13.68 -8.37
C ILE A 229 2.91 14.46 -8.85
N MET A 230 3.35 15.40 -8.02
CA MET A 230 4.61 16.11 -8.20
C MET A 230 5.66 15.55 -7.25
N VAL A 231 6.90 15.41 -7.70
CA VAL A 231 8.03 14.94 -6.89
C VAL A 231 9.10 16.03 -6.86
N ALA A 232 9.74 16.20 -5.70
CA ALA A 232 10.83 17.17 -5.53
C ALA A 232 12.09 16.72 -6.27
N ASP A 233 12.58 17.57 -7.18
CA ASP A 233 13.83 17.38 -7.90
C ASP A 233 15.01 17.79 -7.01
N LYS A 234 15.68 16.79 -6.41
CA LYS A 234 16.82 17.02 -5.50
C LYS A 234 18.03 17.63 -6.20
N GLU A 235 18.17 17.45 -7.52
CA GLU A 235 19.33 17.94 -8.28
C GLU A 235 19.11 19.38 -8.76
N LYS A 236 17.85 19.80 -8.94
CA LYS A 236 17.50 21.14 -9.45
C LYS A 236 16.79 22.00 -8.41
N GLY A 237 17.43 22.16 -7.24
CA GLY A 237 17.02 23.15 -6.23
C GLY A 237 15.80 22.78 -5.37
N GLY A 238 15.27 21.56 -5.50
CA GLY A 238 14.13 21.08 -4.70
C GLY A 238 12.76 21.43 -5.28
N ASP A 239 12.69 21.87 -6.54
CA ASP A 239 11.44 22.20 -7.23
C ASP A 239 10.57 20.96 -7.40
N LEU A 240 9.26 21.13 -7.27
CA LEU A 240 8.26 20.10 -7.54
C LEU A 240 8.02 19.99 -9.05
N ILE A 241 8.15 18.78 -9.58
CA ILE A 241 7.92 18.46 -11.00
C ILE A 241 6.84 17.40 -11.11
N VAL A 242 5.90 17.57 -12.04
CA VAL A 242 4.87 16.56 -12.29
C VAL A 242 5.52 15.27 -12.80
N LYS A 243 5.31 14.17 -12.07
CA LYS A 243 5.77 12.83 -12.44
C LYS A 243 4.66 11.98 -13.04
N VAL A 244 3.46 12.08 -12.48
CA VAL A 244 2.30 11.33 -12.95
C VAL A 244 1.10 12.27 -13.04
N SER A 245 0.24 12.07 -14.04
CA SER A 245 -1.02 12.77 -14.17
C SER A 245 -2.13 11.91 -14.78
N ARG A 246 -3.38 12.30 -14.54
CA ARG A 246 -4.61 11.74 -15.12
C ARG A 246 -5.59 12.85 -15.46
N GLY A 247 -6.22 12.74 -16.62
CA GLY A 247 -7.21 13.72 -17.10
C GLY A 247 -6.62 15.10 -17.48
N LEU A 248 -5.30 15.28 -17.43
CA LEU A 248 -4.63 16.53 -17.73
C LEU A 248 -3.95 16.46 -19.11
N HIS A 249 -4.01 17.55 -19.89
CA HIS A 249 -3.36 17.62 -21.20
C HIS A 249 -1.83 17.66 -21.06
N VAL A 250 -1.13 16.82 -21.83
CA VAL A 250 0.33 16.63 -21.77
C VAL A 250 1.11 17.94 -21.96
N ASP A 251 0.64 18.84 -22.83
CA ASP A 251 1.26 20.13 -23.12
C ASP A 251 1.29 21.07 -21.89
N ASN A 252 0.32 20.92 -20.98
CA ASN A 252 0.26 21.73 -19.76
C ASN A 252 1.19 21.23 -18.65
N ILE A 253 1.86 20.09 -18.83
CA ILE A 253 2.49 19.32 -17.75
C ILE A 253 4.01 19.19 -17.92
N GLN A 254 4.50 19.01 -19.16
CA GLN A 254 5.89 18.63 -19.43
C GLN A 254 6.95 19.62 -18.92
N ASN A 255 6.57 20.86 -18.59
CA ASN A 255 7.50 21.88 -18.08
C ASN A 255 7.04 22.54 -16.76
N THR A 256 6.01 22.00 -16.10
CA THR A 256 5.51 22.59 -14.85
C THR A 256 6.51 22.33 -13.72
N ARG A 257 7.19 23.41 -13.30
CA ARG A 257 8.04 23.44 -12.10
C ARG A 257 7.41 24.37 -11.08
N VAL A 258 7.28 23.90 -9.84
CA VAL A 258 6.71 24.67 -8.73
C VAL A 258 7.70 24.69 -7.59
N LYS A 259 8.14 25.88 -7.17
CA LYS A 259 9.01 26.01 -6.00
C LYS A 259 8.22 25.75 -4.72
N ILE A 260 8.91 25.29 -3.69
CA ILE A 260 8.32 25.21 -2.35
C ILE A 260 7.92 26.62 -1.89
N GLY A 261 6.69 26.73 -1.37
CA GLY A 261 6.05 28.01 -1.00
C GLY A 261 5.34 28.74 -2.15
N GLU A 262 5.49 28.31 -3.41
CA GLU A 262 4.81 28.91 -4.56
C GLU A 262 3.57 28.11 -4.99
N GLY A 263 2.50 28.82 -5.33
CA GLY A 263 1.25 28.17 -5.73
C GLY A 263 0.64 27.29 -4.62
N ILE A 264 -0.42 26.58 -4.94
CA ILE A 264 -1.13 25.75 -3.95
C ILE A 264 -0.28 24.53 -3.57
N ALA A 265 0.32 23.86 -4.55
CA ALA A 265 1.16 22.68 -4.32
C ALA A 265 2.43 23.00 -3.52
N GLY A 266 3.15 24.07 -3.88
CA GLY A 266 4.32 24.50 -3.15
C GLY A 266 3.98 24.96 -1.73
N TRP A 267 2.82 25.58 -1.52
CA TRP A 267 2.37 25.97 -0.19
C TRP A 267 2.01 24.78 0.69
N ALA A 268 1.24 23.81 0.19
CA ALA A 268 0.94 22.57 0.92
C ALA A 268 2.23 21.81 1.29
N ALA A 269 3.23 21.81 0.39
CA ALA A 269 4.55 21.27 0.66
C ALA A 269 5.27 22.04 1.79
N GLN A 270 5.27 23.37 1.75
CA GLN A 270 5.90 24.21 2.78
C GLN A 270 5.28 23.99 4.16
N GLU A 271 3.96 23.98 4.25
CA GLU A 271 3.22 23.82 5.50
C GLU A 271 3.18 22.36 5.98
N LYS A 272 3.55 21.40 5.12
CA LYS A 272 3.47 19.94 5.36
C LYS A 272 2.08 19.49 5.82
N SER A 273 1.05 20.18 5.33
CA SER A 273 -0.34 19.93 5.70
C SER A 273 -1.21 19.81 4.44
N PRO A 274 -2.19 18.87 4.41
CA PRO A 274 -3.14 18.80 3.32
C PRO A 274 -4.05 20.02 3.28
N MET A 275 -4.55 20.32 2.09
CA MET A 275 -5.52 21.37 1.84
C MET A 275 -6.69 20.83 1.05
N ILE A 276 -7.91 21.01 1.56
CA ILE A 276 -9.16 20.79 0.84
C ILE A 276 -9.69 22.15 0.42
N ILE A 277 -10.03 22.31 -0.86
CA ILE A 277 -10.47 23.57 -1.45
C ILE A 277 -11.77 23.34 -2.22
N HIS A 278 -12.76 24.17 -1.92
CA HIS A 278 -14.07 24.18 -2.58
C HIS A 278 -14.15 25.35 -3.55
N GLY A 279 -14.20 25.08 -4.85
CA GLY A 279 -14.37 26.10 -5.87
C GLY A 279 -13.29 27.17 -5.81
N GLN A 280 -13.75 28.39 -5.59
CA GLN A 280 -12.93 29.61 -5.45
C GLN A 280 -12.90 30.13 -4.01
N GLU A 281 -13.30 29.28 -3.05
CA GLU A 281 -13.27 29.58 -1.64
C GLU A 281 -11.86 29.47 -1.09
N GLY A 282 -11.49 30.42 -0.23
CA GLY A 282 -10.17 30.47 0.39
C GLY A 282 -9.88 31.83 0.99
N GLY A 283 -9.00 31.86 1.99
CA GLY A 283 -8.51 33.10 2.58
C GLY A 283 -7.69 33.94 1.58
N ALA A 284 -7.32 35.15 1.99
CA ALA A 284 -6.58 36.11 1.16
C ALA A 284 -5.28 35.55 0.53
N ARG A 285 -4.67 34.54 1.16
CA ARG A 285 -3.45 33.87 0.67
C ARG A 285 -3.70 32.78 -0.38
N ILE A 286 -4.87 32.12 -0.36
CA ILE A 286 -5.22 31.02 -1.27
C ILE A 286 -5.91 31.54 -2.52
N LYS A 287 -6.88 32.44 -2.34
CA LYS A 287 -7.75 32.93 -3.41
C LYS A 287 -7.00 33.42 -4.67
N PRO A 288 -5.86 34.15 -4.56
CA PRO A 288 -5.09 34.57 -5.74
C PRO A 288 -4.46 33.42 -6.54
N LEU A 289 -4.33 32.24 -5.93
CA LEU A 289 -3.71 31.06 -6.54
C LEU A 289 -4.74 30.19 -7.29
N LEU A 290 -6.05 30.40 -7.06
CA LEU A 290 -7.15 29.62 -7.62
C LEU A 290 -7.50 30.06 -9.05
N LYS A 291 -6.61 29.80 -10.01
CA LYS A 291 -6.77 30.29 -11.40
C LYS A 291 -7.80 29.52 -12.25
N ARG A 292 -8.42 28.48 -11.70
CA ARG A 292 -9.26 27.51 -12.42
C ARG A 292 -10.69 27.50 -11.85
N PRO A 293 -11.61 28.37 -12.35
CA PRO A 293 -12.96 28.48 -11.83
C PRO A 293 -13.83 27.24 -12.08
N GLU A 294 -13.43 26.38 -13.01
CA GLU A 294 -14.13 25.13 -13.33
C GLU A 294 -13.92 24.04 -12.27
N VAL A 295 -12.87 24.15 -11.45
CA VAL A 295 -12.59 23.20 -10.36
C VAL A 295 -13.54 23.46 -9.21
N LYS A 296 -14.30 22.45 -8.79
CA LYS A 296 -15.29 22.55 -7.71
C LYS A 296 -14.81 21.97 -6.39
N HIS A 297 -14.05 20.89 -6.43
CA HIS A 297 -13.44 20.32 -5.23
C HIS A 297 -12.01 19.89 -5.56
N SER A 298 -11.08 20.12 -4.63
CA SER A 298 -9.72 19.66 -4.77
C SER A 298 -9.08 19.32 -3.44
N LEU A 299 -8.17 18.36 -3.48
CA LEU A 299 -7.25 18.01 -2.40
C LEU A 299 -5.83 18.17 -2.90
N VAL A 300 -5.04 18.93 -2.15
CA VAL A 300 -3.59 19.09 -2.33
C VAL A 300 -2.93 18.59 -1.06
N MET A 301 -2.20 17.48 -1.13
CA MET A 301 -1.62 16.82 0.03
C MET A 301 -0.12 16.57 -0.15
N PRO A 302 0.74 16.99 0.80
CA PRO A 302 2.15 16.67 0.75
C PRO A 302 2.39 15.18 1.01
N LEU A 303 3.33 14.59 0.27
CA LEU A 303 3.85 13.25 0.47
C LEU A 303 5.16 13.38 1.26
N LEU A 304 5.25 12.75 2.43
CA LEU A 304 6.32 13.00 3.41
C LEU A 304 7.14 11.74 3.71
N VAL A 305 8.45 11.77 3.48
CA VAL A 305 9.39 10.73 3.90
C VAL A 305 10.24 11.25 5.05
N LYS A 306 10.21 10.59 6.22
CA LYS A 306 10.94 11.02 7.44
C LYS A 306 10.78 12.52 7.74
N ASN A 307 9.53 13.01 7.64
CA ASN A 307 9.16 14.42 7.83
C ASN A 307 9.77 15.41 6.81
N ARG A 308 10.30 14.94 5.69
CA ARG A 308 10.73 15.75 4.53
C ARG A 308 9.73 15.60 3.40
N VAL A 309 9.48 16.68 2.66
CA VAL A 309 8.61 16.63 1.49
C VAL A 309 9.33 15.83 0.40
N PHE A 310 8.71 14.72 0.02
CA PHE A 310 9.08 13.94 -1.15
C PHE A 310 8.32 14.43 -2.39
N GLY A 311 7.06 14.82 -2.21
CA GLY A 311 6.20 15.25 -3.31
C GLY A 311 4.87 15.84 -2.84
N VAL A 312 3.96 16.03 -3.78
CA VAL A 312 2.59 16.53 -3.55
C VAL A 312 1.62 15.76 -4.43
N LEU A 313 0.57 15.19 -3.81
CA LEU A 313 -0.58 14.62 -4.49
C LEU A 313 -1.65 15.71 -4.68
N ASN A 314 -2.09 15.89 -5.92
CA ASN A 314 -3.21 16.75 -6.27
C ASN A 314 -4.32 15.91 -6.88
N VAL A 315 -5.54 16.00 -6.37
CA VAL A 315 -6.73 15.46 -7.01
C VAL A 315 -7.82 16.52 -7.03
N HIS A 316 -8.62 16.57 -8.09
CA HIS A 316 -9.69 17.54 -8.22
C HIS A 316 -10.80 17.07 -9.16
N THR A 317 -11.97 17.70 -9.01
CA THR A 317 -13.14 17.45 -9.84
C THR A 317 -13.82 18.75 -10.25
N GLN A 318 -14.52 18.69 -11.39
CA GLN A 318 -15.44 19.72 -11.88
C GLN A 318 -16.91 19.40 -11.53
N GLU A 319 -17.17 18.25 -10.90
CA GLU A 319 -18.48 17.80 -10.46
C GLU A 319 -18.82 18.31 -9.06
N ASN A 320 -20.12 18.37 -8.72
CA ASN A 320 -20.58 18.83 -7.41
C ASN A 320 -20.46 17.76 -6.31
N GLN A 321 -20.23 16.49 -6.70
CA GLN A 321 -20.21 15.35 -5.79
C GLN A 321 -18.85 14.68 -5.85
N CYS A 322 -18.21 14.55 -4.68
CA CYS A 322 -16.97 13.79 -4.51
C CYS A 322 -16.90 13.28 -3.07
N ASN A 323 -15.86 12.49 -2.78
CA ASN A 323 -15.62 11.89 -1.46
C ASN A 323 -14.26 12.32 -0.89
N ILE A 324 -13.76 13.52 -1.22
CA ILE A 324 -12.44 13.99 -0.81
C ILE A 324 -12.32 14.02 0.72
N GLU A 325 -13.26 14.67 1.39
CA GLU A 325 -13.26 14.91 2.83
C GLU A 325 -13.32 13.58 3.59
N ASN A 326 -14.18 12.67 3.13
CA ASN A 326 -14.38 11.35 3.73
C ASN A 326 -13.15 10.43 3.56
N ASN A 327 -12.23 10.74 2.65
CA ASN A 327 -11.09 9.89 2.34
C ASN A 327 -9.73 10.52 2.65
N LEU A 328 -9.69 11.74 3.20
CA LEU A 328 -8.42 12.40 3.52
C LEU A 328 -7.54 11.53 4.45
N GLU A 329 -8.10 11.03 5.54
CA GLU A 329 -7.36 10.21 6.50
C GLU A 329 -6.85 8.92 5.85
N ASN A 330 -7.68 8.26 5.03
CA ASN A 330 -7.30 7.07 4.28
C ASN A 330 -6.14 7.33 3.32
N LEU A 331 -6.18 8.44 2.57
CA LEU A 331 -5.08 8.83 1.67
C LEU A 331 -3.80 9.16 2.43
N GLN A 332 -3.91 9.75 3.61
CA GLN A 332 -2.76 9.97 4.50
C GLN A 332 -2.16 8.64 5.00
N TYR A 333 -2.97 7.62 5.28
CA TYR A 333 -2.44 6.29 5.60
C TYR A 333 -1.71 5.67 4.40
N LEU A 334 -2.31 5.72 3.21
CA LEU A 334 -1.69 5.16 2.01
C LEU A 334 -0.39 5.88 1.63
N SER A 335 -0.32 7.21 1.79
CA SER A 335 0.91 7.97 1.52
C SER A 335 2.04 7.63 2.50
N ARG A 336 1.72 7.29 3.76
CA ARG A 336 2.72 6.79 4.72
C ARG A 336 3.26 5.42 4.35
N LEU A 337 2.45 4.55 3.73
CA LEU A 337 2.95 3.25 3.23
C LEU A 337 4.03 3.44 2.18
N LEU A 338 3.78 4.28 1.19
CA LEU A 338 4.78 4.64 0.18
C LEU A 338 6.07 5.14 0.80
N SER A 339 5.93 6.03 1.79
CA SER A 339 7.05 6.67 2.44
C SER A 339 7.93 5.72 3.25
N SER A 340 7.44 4.50 3.53
CA SER A 340 8.22 3.46 4.20
C SER A 340 9.10 2.62 3.26
N VAL A 341 8.87 2.74 1.95
CA VAL A 341 9.54 2.00 0.87
C VAL A 341 10.53 2.89 0.08
N VAL A 342 10.32 4.21 0.09
CA VAL A 342 11.16 5.22 -0.59
C VAL A 342 12.32 5.72 0.26
#